data_AF-A0A5S6QCU4-F1
#
_entry.id   AF-A0A5S6QCU4-F1
#
_cell.length_a   1.000
_cell.length_b   1.000
_cell.length_c   1.000
_cell.angle_alpha   90.00
_cell.angle_beta   90.00
_cell.angle_gamma   90.00
#
_symmetry.space_group_name_H-M   'P 1'
#
loop_
_entity.id
_entity.type
_entity.pdbx_description
1 polymer ?
#
loop_
_entity_poly.entity_id
_entity_poly.type
_entity_poly.pdbx_seq_one_letter_code
_entity_poly.pdbx_strand_id
1 'polypeptide(L)'
;MIVPLGVLWIFTKLLTNAEASYRGTVGYECNEGAKCLTANSECRFDRCFCKDGYSTVFPKTVAECSIFPALGQPCTASTDSRRSSCMGDHVVCINGTCACDMLYERRNGSCVPSERSLLERCSADEQCLTPFTECYHGKCACRDGFTQSERLCIPKDYYCAVGEQPLRTRDSIHYCTLYNDGRHTCPNGSYCVPLIKWQTSPLCKVTAKVRGFCCSIPAANRAIESACPVGRPLRSNVNCQQLSTHYVYINKYAKENLCCPNACPDQYLYHEGRCIRNRLPPSSDCEIDLQCTCGYCRRQRDGEKRCECIESTMHLYGKCYAPSCFYGDAAVDAATNMTKRCSKTSPQCPENFICYMEFGLCCPRMPIHGMR
;
A
#
# COMPACT_ATOMS: atom_id res chain seq x y z
N MET A 1 50.59 -11.91 -59.61
CA MET A 1 49.28 -12.31 -60.18
C MET A 1 48.69 -13.37 -59.25
N ILE A 2 47.48 -13.37 -58.72
CA ILE A 2 46.27 -12.54 -58.77
C ILE A 2 45.56 -12.86 -57.44
N VAL A 3 45.07 -11.85 -56.73
CA VAL A 3 44.16 -12.00 -55.58
C VAL A 3 42.76 -12.36 -56.10
N PRO A 4 41.98 -13.18 -55.37
CA PRO A 4 40.54 -12.90 -55.34
C PRO A 4 39.92 -12.92 -53.93
N LEU A 5 39.15 -11.84 -53.70
CA LEU A 5 37.81 -11.79 -53.11
C LEU A 5 37.66 -12.17 -51.62
N GLY A 6 37.86 -11.16 -50.77
CA GLY A 6 37.26 -11.11 -49.44
C GLY A 6 35.76 -10.83 -49.52
N VAL A 7 34.96 -11.75 -48.97
CA VAL A 7 33.52 -11.57 -48.75
C VAL A 7 33.32 -10.84 -47.42
N LEU A 8 32.76 -9.64 -47.54
CA LEU A 8 32.35 -8.74 -46.47
C LEU A 8 31.19 -9.37 -45.68
N TRP A 9 31.44 -9.85 -44.46
CA TRP A 9 30.36 -10.24 -43.54
C TRP A 9 29.82 -8.99 -42.84
N ILE A 10 28.74 -8.43 -43.38
CA ILE A 10 27.90 -7.45 -42.69
C ILE A 10 27.13 -8.20 -41.60
N PHE A 11 27.56 -8.07 -40.35
CA PHE A 11 26.70 -8.37 -39.20
C PHE A 11 25.64 -7.26 -39.09
N THR A 12 24.56 -7.39 -39.86
CA THR A 12 23.36 -6.58 -39.65
C THR A 12 22.76 -6.96 -38.30
N LYS A 13 22.70 -5.97 -37.40
CA LYS A 13 21.97 -6.01 -36.13
C LYS A 13 20.53 -6.51 -36.35
N LEU A 14 20.26 -7.75 -36.00
CA LEU A 14 18.91 -8.30 -35.83
C LEU A 14 18.59 -8.34 -34.34
N LEU A 15 18.45 -7.17 -33.72
CA LEU A 15 17.96 -7.01 -32.35
C LEU A 15 17.05 -5.77 -32.25
N THR A 16 16.12 -5.59 -33.17
CA THR A 16 15.04 -4.59 -33.03
C THR A 16 13.85 -5.04 -33.89
N ASN A 17 12.87 -5.73 -33.32
CA ASN A 17 11.53 -5.82 -33.93
C ASN A 17 10.43 -6.38 -33.00
N ALA A 18 10.78 -6.98 -31.85
CA ALA A 18 9.75 -7.42 -30.91
C ALA A 18 9.19 -6.26 -30.05
N GLU A 19 10.04 -5.35 -29.55
CA GLU A 19 9.62 -4.27 -28.63
C GLU A 19 8.88 -3.12 -29.32
N ALA A 20 9.19 -2.83 -30.58
CA ALA A 20 8.47 -1.84 -31.38
C ALA A 20 7.00 -2.25 -31.64
N SER A 21 6.71 -3.56 -31.59
CA SER A 21 5.39 -4.11 -31.91
C SER A 21 4.35 -3.92 -30.81
N TYR A 22 4.76 -3.59 -29.57
CA TYR A 22 3.84 -3.45 -28.43
C TYR A 22 3.61 -2.00 -27.98
N ARG A 23 4.29 -1.02 -28.60
CA ARG A 23 4.04 0.40 -28.30
C ARG A 23 2.59 0.80 -28.60
N GLY A 24 2.02 1.58 -27.70
CA GLY A 24 0.62 1.97 -27.73
C GLY A 24 -0.35 0.90 -27.24
N THR A 25 0.11 -0.28 -26.84
CA THR A 25 -0.76 -1.32 -26.24
C THR A 25 -0.76 -1.23 -24.71
N VAL A 26 -1.87 -1.62 -24.08
CA VAL A 26 -2.02 -1.55 -22.62
C VAL A 26 -0.92 -2.32 -21.91
N GLY A 27 -0.31 -1.70 -20.90
CA GLY A 27 0.85 -2.20 -20.18
C GLY A 27 2.21 -1.75 -20.75
N TYR A 28 2.24 -1.23 -21.98
CA TYR A 28 3.46 -0.78 -22.67
C TYR A 28 3.50 0.74 -22.86
N GLU A 29 4.66 1.23 -23.32
CA GLU A 29 4.88 2.64 -23.60
C GLU A 29 3.86 3.20 -24.60
N CYS A 30 3.53 4.48 -24.50
CA CYS A 30 2.66 5.14 -25.46
C CYS A 30 3.32 5.24 -26.85
N ASN A 31 2.52 5.48 -27.88
CA ASN A 31 3.06 5.74 -29.21
C ASN A 31 3.63 7.18 -29.30
N GLU A 32 4.25 7.51 -30.44
CA GLU A 32 4.90 8.82 -30.66
C GLU A 32 3.98 10.05 -30.51
N GLY A 33 2.66 9.86 -30.48
CA GLY A 33 1.68 10.90 -30.22
C GLY A 33 1.17 10.99 -28.78
N ALA A 34 1.80 10.28 -27.82
CA ALA A 34 1.29 10.06 -26.47
C ALA A 34 -0.14 9.48 -26.48
N LYS A 35 -0.41 8.59 -27.44
CA LYS A 35 -1.70 7.91 -27.59
C LYS A 35 -1.53 6.40 -27.42
N CYS A 36 -2.64 5.77 -27.09
CA CYS A 36 -2.76 4.33 -27.03
C CYS A 36 -3.64 3.83 -28.18
N LEU A 37 -3.25 2.71 -28.76
CA LEU A 37 -3.91 2.05 -29.87
C LEU A 37 -5.07 1.16 -29.40
N THR A 38 -4.95 0.56 -28.20
CA THR A 38 -6.02 -0.25 -27.62
C THR A 38 -7.26 0.62 -27.38
N ALA A 39 -8.43 0.17 -27.84
CA ALA A 39 -9.68 0.90 -27.58
C ALA A 39 -9.92 1.05 -26.07
N ASN A 40 -10.54 2.17 -25.65
CA ASN A 40 -10.81 2.47 -24.24
C ASN A 40 -9.58 2.52 -23.33
N SER A 41 -8.40 2.74 -23.91
CA SER A 41 -7.17 3.02 -23.17
C SER A 41 -6.76 4.48 -23.28
N GLU A 42 -5.91 4.92 -22.37
CA GLU A 42 -5.30 6.23 -22.35
C GLU A 42 -3.85 6.17 -21.88
N CYS A 43 -3.07 7.15 -22.32
CA CYS A 43 -1.68 7.28 -21.95
C CYS A 43 -1.58 8.00 -20.61
N ARG A 44 -1.04 7.33 -19.59
CA ARG A 44 -0.73 7.91 -18.27
C ARG A 44 0.75 7.70 -17.98
N PHE A 45 1.50 8.76 -17.70
CA PHE A 45 2.94 8.68 -17.41
C PHE A 45 3.74 7.90 -18.48
N ASP A 46 3.44 8.16 -19.76
CA ASP A 46 4.02 7.49 -20.94
C ASP A 46 3.79 5.97 -21.02
N ARG A 47 2.79 5.44 -20.31
CA ARG A 47 2.35 4.05 -20.43
C ARG A 47 0.84 3.97 -20.65
N CYS A 48 0.42 2.98 -21.44
CA CYS A 48 -0.99 2.79 -21.75
C CYS A 48 -1.71 2.04 -20.63
N PHE A 49 -2.79 2.63 -20.13
CA PHE A 49 -3.69 2.06 -19.14
C PHE A 49 -5.12 2.05 -19.67
N CYS A 50 -5.96 1.15 -19.19
CA CYS A 50 -7.39 1.26 -19.43
C CYS A 50 -7.94 2.53 -18.77
N LYS A 51 -8.85 3.21 -19.47
CA LYS A 51 -9.59 4.35 -18.92
C LYS A 51 -10.39 3.93 -17.70
N ASP A 52 -10.75 4.90 -16.86
CA ASP A 52 -11.60 4.63 -15.70
C ASP A 52 -12.92 3.97 -16.13
N GLY A 53 -13.33 2.94 -15.37
CA GLY A 53 -14.47 2.08 -15.71
C GLY A 53 -14.15 0.91 -16.66
N TYR A 54 -12.94 0.82 -17.20
CA TYR A 54 -12.47 -0.31 -17.99
C TYR A 54 -11.37 -1.07 -17.26
N SER A 55 -11.37 -2.38 -17.40
CA SER A 55 -10.36 -3.27 -16.82
C SER A 55 -9.55 -3.97 -17.89
N THR A 56 -8.29 -4.26 -17.57
CA THR A 56 -7.37 -4.96 -18.47
C THR A 56 -7.71 -6.45 -18.52
N VAL A 57 -7.95 -6.97 -19.73
CA VAL A 57 -8.15 -8.39 -20.02
C VAL A 57 -7.02 -8.88 -20.91
N PHE A 58 -6.57 -10.12 -20.71
CA PHE A 58 -5.50 -10.73 -21.49
C PHE A 58 -6.01 -11.90 -22.37
N PRO A 59 -6.71 -11.62 -23.49
CA PRO A 59 -7.02 -12.65 -24.46
C PRO A 59 -5.75 -13.04 -25.23
N LYS A 60 -5.06 -14.08 -24.74
CA LYS A 60 -3.95 -14.80 -25.40
C LYS A 60 -2.66 -13.99 -25.64
N THR A 61 -2.67 -12.91 -26.43
CA THR A 61 -1.42 -12.25 -26.91
C THR A 61 -1.34 -10.73 -26.69
N VAL A 62 -2.47 -10.01 -26.61
CA VAL A 62 -2.48 -8.55 -26.39
C VAL A 62 -3.51 -8.21 -25.33
N ALA A 63 -3.19 -7.22 -24.48
CA ALA A 63 -4.10 -6.71 -23.47
C ALA A 63 -5.20 -5.82 -24.10
N GLU A 64 -6.45 -6.05 -23.69
CA GLU A 64 -7.63 -5.30 -24.11
C GLU A 64 -8.30 -4.61 -22.91
N CYS A 65 -9.02 -3.52 -23.18
CA CYS A 65 -9.80 -2.82 -22.16
C CYS A 65 -11.29 -3.09 -22.35
N SER A 66 -11.87 -3.86 -21.44
CA SER A 66 -13.31 -4.16 -21.45
C SER A 66 -13.95 -3.79 -20.13
N ILE A 67 -15.26 -3.57 -20.17
CA ILE A 67 -16.06 -3.34 -18.98
C ILE A 67 -16.35 -4.70 -18.38
N PHE A 68 -15.89 -4.94 -17.16
CA PHE A 68 -16.35 -6.11 -16.42
C PHE A 68 -17.77 -5.90 -15.89
N PRO A 69 -18.55 -6.98 -15.75
CA PRO A 69 -19.85 -6.90 -15.11
C PRO A 69 -19.74 -6.26 -13.73
N ALA A 70 -20.63 -5.32 -13.45
CA ALA A 70 -20.73 -4.63 -12.16
C ALA A 70 -21.34 -5.54 -11.09
N LEU A 71 -21.30 -5.08 -9.83
CA LEU A 71 -21.92 -5.77 -8.70
C LEU A 71 -23.40 -6.10 -8.97
N GLY A 72 -23.77 -7.38 -8.85
CA GLY A 72 -25.09 -7.92 -9.12
C GLY A 72 -25.34 -8.33 -10.57
N GLN A 73 -24.39 -8.11 -11.49
CA GLN A 73 -24.49 -8.53 -12.88
C GLN A 73 -23.96 -9.95 -13.10
N PRO A 74 -24.44 -10.66 -14.14
CA PRO A 74 -23.97 -12.00 -14.46
C PRO A 74 -22.50 -11.98 -14.88
N CYS A 75 -21.76 -13.00 -14.48
CA CYS A 75 -20.34 -13.16 -14.79
C CYS A 75 -19.99 -14.62 -15.04
N THR A 76 -18.85 -14.85 -15.69
CA THR A 76 -18.26 -16.17 -15.88
C THR A 76 -16.98 -16.24 -15.05
N ALA A 77 -16.88 -17.21 -14.14
CA ALA A 77 -15.69 -17.36 -13.32
C ALA A 77 -14.47 -17.68 -14.19
N SER A 78 -13.41 -16.88 -14.07
CA SER A 78 -12.10 -17.18 -14.64
C SER A 78 -11.39 -18.26 -13.80
N THR A 79 -10.75 -19.22 -14.47
CA THR A 79 -9.87 -20.21 -13.83
C THR A 79 -8.48 -19.64 -13.50
N ASP A 80 -8.11 -18.50 -14.07
CA ASP A 80 -6.87 -17.79 -13.76
C ASP A 80 -7.15 -16.75 -12.66
N SER A 81 -6.58 -16.96 -11.48
CA SER A 81 -6.71 -16.08 -10.31
C SER A 81 -6.11 -14.69 -10.51
N ARG A 82 -5.30 -14.48 -11.55
CA ARG A 82 -4.76 -13.16 -11.93
C ARG A 82 -5.75 -12.34 -12.76
N ARG A 83 -6.87 -12.93 -13.19
CA ARG A 83 -7.88 -12.27 -14.01
C ARG A 83 -9.13 -12.00 -13.17
N SER A 84 -9.41 -10.71 -12.95
CA SER A 84 -10.72 -10.34 -12.41
C SER A 84 -11.80 -10.65 -13.45
N SER A 85 -12.98 -11.07 -12.99
CA SER A 85 -14.17 -11.31 -13.82
C SER A 85 -15.28 -10.31 -13.55
N CYS A 86 -15.06 -9.38 -12.61
CA CYS A 86 -16.02 -8.40 -12.12
C CYS A 86 -15.36 -7.04 -11.93
N MET A 87 -16.14 -5.97 -12.09
CA MET A 87 -15.68 -4.60 -11.89
C MET A 87 -15.80 -4.20 -10.42
N GLY A 88 -14.75 -3.56 -9.89
CA GLY A 88 -14.72 -2.96 -8.56
C GLY A 88 -13.87 -3.72 -7.56
N ASP A 89 -13.45 -3.00 -6.51
CA ASP A 89 -12.62 -3.57 -5.43
C ASP A 89 -13.43 -4.58 -4.61
N HIS A 90 -12.82 -5.73 -4.32
CA HIS A 90 -13.43 -6.82 -3.55
C HIS A 90 -14.75 -7.36 -4.13
N VAL A 91 -14.93 -7.21 -5.45
CA VAL A 91 -16.03 -7.84 -6.20
C VAL A 91 -15.49 -9.07 -6.92
N VAL A 92 -16.09 -10.22 -6.66
CA VAL A 92 -15.70 -11.52 -7.23
C VAL A 92 -16.90 -12.22 -7.85
N CYS A 93 -16.65 -13.12 -8.81
CA CYS A 93 -17.71 -13.87 -9.47
C CYS A 93 -18.11 -15.08 -8.62
N ILE A 94 -19.26 -15.02 -7.95
CA ILE A 94 -19.78 -16.09 -7.09
C ILE A 94 -21.05 -16.66 -7.74
N ASN A 95 -21.05 -17.97 -8.03
CA ASN A 95 -22.20 -18.65 -8.63
C ASN A 95 -22.74 -17.96 -9.90
N GLY A 96 -21.84 -17.43 -10.73
CA GLY A 96 -22.20 -16.76 -11.99
C GLY A 96 -22.73 -15.34 -11.83
N THR A 97 -22.63 -14.73 -10.64
CA THR A 97 -23.01 -13.33 -10.39
C THR A 97 -21.88 -12.58 -9.68
N CYS A 98 -21.60 -11.36 -10.09
CA CYS A 98 -20.64 -10.50 -9.40
C CYS A 98 -21.18 -10.13 -8.03
N ALA A 99 -20.49 -10.55 -6.98
CA ALA A 99 -20.87 -10.34 -5.59
C ALA A 99 -19.67 -9.87 -4.77
N CYS A 100 -19.91 -9.37 -3.57
CA CYS A 100 -18.83 -9.03 -2.66
C CYS A 100 -18.11 -10.30 -2.20
N ASP A 101 -16.78 -10.21 -2.10
CA ASP A 101 -15.96 -11.26 -1.50
C ASP A 101 -16.38 -11.54 -0.05
N MET A 102 -16.03 -12.71 0.49
CA MET A 102 -16.53 -13.26 1.76
C MET A 102 -16.44 -12.29 2.96
N LEU A 103 -15.46 -11.38 2.94
CA LEU A 103 -15.22 -10.41 4.02
C LEU A 103 -15.89 -9.05 3.80
N TYR A 104 -16.68 -8.90 2.75
CA TYR A 104 -17.25 -7.64 2.30
C TYR A 104 -18.77 -7.75 2.11
N GLU A 105 -19.47 -6.67 2.41
CA GLU A 105 -20.91 -6.52 2.25
C GLU A 105 -21.24 -5.43 1.24
N ARG A 106 -22.35 -5.62 0.51
CA ARG A 106 -22.84 -4.63 -0.44
C ARG A 106 -23.44 -3.44 0.30
N ARG A 107 -22.87 -2.25 0.11
CA ARG A 107 -23.42 -0.98 0.58
C ARG A 107 -23.31 0.07 -0.52
N ASN A 108 -24.41 0.74 -0.86
CA ASN A 108 -24.48 1.80 -1.87
C ASN A 108 -23.84 1.44 -3.23
N GLY A 109 -23.94 0.17 -3.66
CA GLY A 109 -23.37 -0.30 -4.93
C GLY A 109 -21.88 -0.66 -4.90
N SER A 110 -21.24 -0.61 -3.74
CA SER A 110 -19.84 -1.02 -3.54
C SER A 110 -19.72 -2.11 -2.48
N CYS A 111 -18.59 -2.83 -2.51
CA CYS A 111 -18.25 -3.80 -1.49
C CYS A 111 -17.42 -3.12 -0.40
N VAL A 112 -17.99 -3.02 0.79
CA VAL A 112 -17.32 -2.47 1.98
C VAL A 112 -17.01 -3.62 2.94
N PRO A 113 -15.88 -3.59 3.66
CA PRO A 113 -15.60 -4.57 4.71
C PRO A 113 -16.80 -4.80 5.62
N SER A 114 -17.05 -6.07 5.93
CA SER A 114 -18.07 -6.52 6.86
C SER A 114 -17.60 -6.31 8.30
N GLU A 115 -17.61 -5.06 8.74
CA GLU A 115 -17.13 -4.66 10.06
C GLU A 115 -18.02 -5.25 11.18
N ARG A 116 -17.40 -5.86 12.19
CA ARG A 116 -18.03 -6.51 13.35
C ARG A 116 -17.43 -6.01 14.65
N SER A 117 -18.29 -5.78 15.63
CA SER A 117 -17.91 -5.41 17.00
C SER A 117 -17.70 -6.65 17.87
N LEU A 118 -17.08 -6.46 19.04
CA LEU A 118 -16.96 -7.50 20.05
C LEU A 118 -18.31 -8.20 20.33
N LEU A 119 -18.27 -9.53 20.43
CA LEU A 119 -19.40 -10.46 20.60
C LEU A 119 -20.33 -10.63 19.40
N GLU A 120 -20.17 -9.86 18.33
CA GLU A 120 -20.94 -10.05 17.10
C GLU A 120 -20.46 -11.27 16.31
N ARG A 121 -21.35 -11.81 15.46
CA ARG A 121 -21.04 -12.98 14.63
C ARG A 121 -20.01 -12.63 13.56
N CYS A 122 -19.02 -13.49 13.42
CA CYS A 122 -17.95 -13.39 12.44
C CYS A 122 -17.69 -14.75 11.79
N SER A 123 -17.05 -14.71 10.62
CA SER A 123 -16.50 -15.85 9.89
C SER A 123 -14.98 -15.79 9.75
N ALA A 124 -14.36 -14.62 9.96
CA ALA A 124 -12.91 -14.43 9.89
C ALA A 124 -12.45 -13.31 10.83
N ASP A 125 -11.17 -13.33 11.20
CA ASP A 125 -10.56 -12.36 12.12
C ASP A 125 -10.63 -10.91 11.61
N GLU A 126 -10.48 -10.71 10.29
CA GLU A 126 -10.46 -9.40 9.63
C GLU A 126 -11.77 -8.62 9.81
N GLN A 127 -12.87 -9.30 10.08
CA GLN A 127 -14.16 -8.67 10.31
C GLN A 127 -14.21 -7.99 11.69
N CYS A 128 -13.44 -8.46 12.66
CA CYS A 128 -13.49 -7.97 14.02
C CYS A 128 -12.65 -6.69 14.18
N LEU A 129 -13.34 -5.54 14.25
CA LEU A 129 -12.70 -4.21 14.31
C LEU A 129 -12.54 -3.65 15.72
N THR A 130 -13.01 -4.35 16.74
CA THR A 130 -12.61 -4.02 18.11
C THR A 130 -11.11 -4.33 18.26
N PRO A 131 -10.28 -3.39 18.75
CA PRO A 131 -8.85 -3.63 18.82
C PRO A 131 -8.47 -4.91 19.58
N PHE A 132 -7.46 -5.64 19.10
CA PHE A 132 -6.95 -6.90 19.68
C PHE A 132 -7.98 -8.04 19.76
N THR A 133 -8.93 -8.09 18.83
CA THR A 133 -9.89 -9.18 18.70
C THR A 133 -9.53 -10.19 17.61
N GLU A 134 -10.15 -11.36 17.71
CA GLU A 134 -10.14 -12.44 16.73
C GLU A 134 -11.53 -13.07 16.61
N CYS A 135 -11.77 -13.78 15.52
CA CYS A 135 -12.99 -14.52 15.34
C CYS A 135 -12.89 -15.89 16.01
N TYR A 136 -13.44 -15.99 17.22
CA TYR A 136 -13.37 -17.20 18.04
C TYR A 136 -14.76 -17.82 18.23
N HIS A 137 -14.92 -19.08 17.82
CA HIS A 137 -16.22 -19.79 17.81
C HIS A 137 -17.35 -18.99 17.13
N GLY A 138 -17.03 -18.35 16.01
CA GLY A 138 -17.99 -17.58 15.21
C GLY A 138 -18.42 -16.26 15.84
N LYS A 139 -17.71 -15.76 16.86
CA LYS A 139 -17.92 -14.43 17.45
C LYS A 139 -16.60 -13.68 17.63
N CYS A 140 -16.65 -12.36 17.50
CA CYS A 140 -15.50 -11.53 17.81
C CYS A 140 -15.20 -11.58 19.32
N ALA A 141 -14.01 -12.03 19.69
CA ALA A 141 -13.58 -12.19 21.07
C ALA A 141 -12.17 -11.60 21.26
N CYS A 142 -11.80 -11.31 22.51
CA CYS A 142 -10.45 -10.86 22.81
C CYS A 142 -9.43 -11.97 22.57
N ARG A 143 -8.32 -11.63 21.92
CA ARG A 143 -7.19 -12.55 21.73
C ARG A 143 -6.59 -12.98 23.06
N ASP A 144 -5.86 -14.09 23.05
CA ASP A 144 -5.08 -14.51 24.21
C ASP A 144 -4.07 -13.42 24.64
N GLY A 145 -3.96 -13.22 25.95
CA GLY A 145 -3.21 -12.10 26.55
C GLY A 145 -3.98 -10.78 26.67
N PHE A 146 -5.26 -10.73 26.25
CA PHE A 146 -6.14 -9.57 26.41
C PHE A 146 -7.36 -9.92 27.26
N THR A 147 -7.95 -8.92 27.90
CA THR A 147 -9.18 -9.06 28.68
C THR A 147 -10.23 -8.07 28.22
N GLN A 148 -11.50 -8.47 28.31
CA GLN A 148 -12.62 -7.59 27.98
C GLN A 148 -12.84 -6.57 29.11
N SER A 149 -12.89 -5.29 28.76
CA SER A 149 -13.29 -4.19 29.65
C SER A 149 -14.12 -3.18 28.86
N GLU A 150 -15.33 -2.85 29.32
CA GLU A 150 -16.19 -1.81 28.72
C GLU A 150 -16.36 -1.89 27.18
N ARG A 151 -16.32 -3.11 26.62
CA ARG A 151 -16.36 -3.46 25.17
C ARG A 151 -15.06 -3.29 24.38
N LEU A 152 -13.94 -3.10 25.05
CA LEU A 152 -12.60 -3.13 24.46
C LEU A 152 -11.85 -4.38 24.93
N CYS A 153 -10.88 -4.82 24.13
CA CYS A 153 -9.89 -5.78 24.59
C CYS A 153 -8.64 -5.03 24.99
N ILE A 154 -8.37 -4.99 26.29
CA ILE A 154 -7.20 -4.34 26.85
C ILE A 154 -6.12 -5.39 27.13
N PRO A 155 -4.82 -5.06 26.89
CA PRO A 155 -3.73 -5.96 27.25
C PRO A 155 -3.75 -6.27 28.74
N LYS A 156 -3.56 -7.55 29.11
CA LYS A 156 -3.36 -7.95 30.51
C LYS A 156 -2.03 -7.44 31.04
N ASP A 157 -1.01 -7.51 30.18
CA ASP A 157 0.37 -7.17 30.48
C ASP A 157 1.00 -6.42 29.30
N TYR A 158 2.03 -5.66 29.60
CA TYR A 158 2.83 -4.90 28.64
C TYR A 158 4.29 -5.23 28.87
N TYR A 159 5.03 -5.49 27.80
CA TYR A 159 6.40 -5.99 27.90
C TYR A 159 7.39 -5.05 27.20
N CYS A 160 8.45 -4.70 27.92
CA CYS A 160 9.63 -4.06 27.37
C CYS A 160 10.70 -5.11 27.00
N ALA A 161 11.72 -4.69 26.24
CA ALA A 161 12.95 -5.47 26.14
C ALA A 161 13.50 -5.74 27.56
N VAL A 162 13.93 -6.98 27.84
CA VAL A 162 14.55 -7.41 29.12
C VAL A 162 13.57 -7.74 30.26
N GLY A 163 12.27 -7.89 30.00
CA GLY A 163 11.30 -8.21 31.06
C GLY A 163 11.09 -7.07 32.07
N GLU A 164 11.65 -5.89 31.77
CA GLU A 164 11.42 -4.64 32.50
C GLU A 164 9.97 -4.19 32.30
N GLN A 165 9.41 -3.56 33.33
CA GLN A 165 8.05 -3.01 33.26
C GLN A 165 8.03 -1.73 32.42
N PRO A 166 6.91 -1.44 31.72
CA PRO A 166 6.74 -0.16 31.05
C PRO A 166 6.82 0.99 32.05
N LEU A 167 7.30 2.15 31.57
CA LEU A 167 7.28 3.37 32.36
C LEU A 167 5.83 3.71 32.75
N ARG A 168 5.62 3.99 34.03
CA ARG A 168 4.31 4.35 34.57
C ARG A 168 4.29 5.81 35.02
N THR A 169 3.13 6.45 34.87
CA THR A 169 2.82 7.78 35.40
C THR A 169 1.52 7.68 36.18
N ARG A 170 1.57 7.91 37.51
CA ARG A 170 0.38 7.83 38.39
C ARG A 170 -0.41 6.53 38.16
N ASP A 171 0.28 5.39 38.23
CA ASP A 171 -0.23 4.03 38.02
C ASP A 171 -0.71 3.65 36.61
N SER A 172 -0.78 4.62 35.69
CA SER A 172 -1.06 4.38 34.26
C SER A 172 0.21 4.21 33.43
N ILE A 173 0.12 3.52 32.29
CA ILE A 173 1.26 3.38 31.36
C ILE A 173 1.55 4.71 30.68
N HIS A 174 2.84 5.06 30.59
CA HIS A 174 3.29 6.25 29.89
C HIS A 174 3.30 6.00 28.37
N TYR A 175 2.30 6.53 27.67
CA TYR A 175 2.18 6.41 26.22
C TYR A 175 3.11 7.37 25.47
N CYS A 176 3.49 6.98 24.26
CA CYS A 176 4.31 7.78 23.37
C CYS A 176 3.79 7.82 21.94
N THR A 177 4.27 8.84 21.22
CA THR A 177 4.17 8.94 19.76
C THR A 177 5.57 8.77 19.17
N LEU A 178 5.72 7.82 18.25
CA LEU A 178 6.94 7.57 17.49
C LEU A 178 6.74 8.13 16.06
N TYR A 179 7.71 8.92 15.59
CA TYR A 179 7.67 9.64 14.32
C TYR A 179 8.52 8.93 13.25
N ASN A 180 8.23 9.19 11.98
CA ASN A 180 8.96 8.64 10.83
C ASN A 180 10.48 8.76 10.85
N ASP A 181 11.01 9.80 11.50
CA ASP A 181 12.45 10.06 11.63
C ASP A 181 13.09 9.37 12.86
N GLY A 182 12.33 8.51 13.54
CA GLY A 182 12.77 7.78 14.74
C GLY A 182 12.67 8.60 16.03
N ARG A 183 12.27 9.88 15.97
CA ARG A 183 12.01 10.67 17.19
C ARG A 183 10.81 10.11 17.94
N HIS A 184 10.78 10.29 19.25
CA HIS A 184 9.65 9.90 20.10
C HIS A 184 9.44 10.85 21.26
N THR A 185 8.24 10.82 21.83
CA THR A 185 7.85 11.65 22.99
C THR A 185 8.22 11.04 24.35
N CYS A 186 8.95 9.92 24.39
CA CYS A 186 9.38 9.32 25.65
C CYS A 186 10.44 10.17 26.38
N PRO A 187 10.49 10.15 27.72
CA PRO A 187 11.52 10.82 28.52
C PRO A 187 12.95 10.38 28.19
N ASN A 188 13.95 11.18 28.58
CA ASN A 188 15.35 10.82 28.43
C ASN A 188 15.68 9.49 29.15
N GLY A 189 16.51 8.66 28.52
CA GLY A 189 16.84 7.32 29.02
C GLY A 189 15.78 6.24 28.71
N SER A 190 14.77 6.58 27.91
CA SER A 190 13.71 5.66 27.49
C SER A 190 13.46 5.71 26.00
N TYR A 191 12.80 4.69 25.47
CA TYR A 191 12.46 4.54 24.05
C TYR A 191 10.99 4.15 23.90
N CYS A 192 10.42 4.43 22.73
CA CYS A 192 9.02 4.13 22.42
C CYS A 192 8.88 2.75 21.79
N VAL A 193 8.05 1.89 22.39
CA VAL A 193 7.68 0.57 21.85
C VAL A 193 6.33 0.69 21.12
N PRO A 194 6.26 0.43 19.81
CA PRO A 194 5.02 0.53 19.05
C PRO A 194 4.05 -0.61 19.39
N LEU A 195 2.76 -0.28 19.50
CA LEU A 195 1.67 -1.25 19.72
C LEU A 195 1.07 -1.81 18.43
N ILE A 196 1.44 -1.25 17.30
CA ILE A 196 0.87 -1.57 15.99
C ILE A 196 1.96 -1.69 14.93
N LYS A 197 1.60 -2.36 13.83
CA LYS A 197 2.41 -2.43 12.61
C LYS A 197 2.82 -1.03 12.18
N TRP A 198 4.13 -0.82 12.04
CA TRP A 198 4.67 0.39 11.45
C TRP A 198 4.33 0.43 9.96
N GLN A 199 3.38 1.26 9.56
CA GLN A 199 2.99 1.41 8.16
C GLN A 199 3.56 2.72 7.59
N THR A 200 4.77 2.66 7.06
CA THR A 200 5.31 3.74 6.21
C THR A 200 4.91 3.50 4.76
N SER A 201 4.31 4.50 4.13
CA SER A 201 4.19 4.52 2.67
C SER A 201 5.52 5.03 2.09
N PRO A 202 6.23 4.24 1.26
CA PRO A 202 7.45 4.72 0.60
C PRO A 202 7.16 5.89 -0.37
N LEU A 203 5.91 5.98 -0.86
CA LEU A 203 5.49 7.00 -1.81
C LEU A 203 5.25 8.37 -1.16
N CYS A 204 4.96 8.42 0.14
CA CYS A 204 4.70 9.67 0.86
C CYS A 204 5.18 9.60 2.30
N LYS A 205 6.27 10.32 2.58
CA LYS A 205 6.88 10.46 3.91
C LYS A 205 6.13 11.45 4.82
N VAL A 206 4.80 11.51 4.75
CA VAL A 206 4.03 12.46 5.57
C VAL A 206 3.77 11.82 6.94
N THR A 207 4.65 12.16 7.89
CA THR A 207 4.45 12.10 9.35
C THR A 207 3.56 10.96 9.88
N ALA A 208 3.85 9.70 9.50
CA ALA A 208 3.19 8.58 10.14
C ALA A 208 3.61 8.60 11.62
N LYS A 209 2.60 8.72 12.47
CA LYS A 209 2.71 8.72 13.93
C LYS A 209 2.23 7.37 14.40
N VAL A 210 3.10 6.60 15.01
CA VAL A 210 2.73 5.33 15.62
C VAL A 210 2.59 5.55 17.12
N ARG A 211 1.44 5.13 17.68
CA ARG A 211 1.25 5.13 19.13
C ARG A 211 1.97 3.91 19.74
N GLY A 212 2.56 4.14 20.89
CA GLY A 212 3.29 3.15 21.65
C GLY A 212 3.29 3.46 23.14
N PHE A 213 4.13 2.76 23.89
CA PHE A 213 4.40 3.06 25.29
C PHE A 213 5.91 3.13 25.53
N CYS A 214 6.30 3.85 26.59
CA CYS A 214 7.70 4.08 26.89
C CYS A 214 8.29 2.95 27.72
N CYS A 215 9.50 2.54 27.34
CA CYS A 215 10.31 1.55 28.02
C CYS A 215 11.69 2.12 28.36
N SER A 216 12.24 1.75 29.50
CA SER A 216 13.61 2.12 29.87
C SER A 216 14.62 1.45 28.95
N ILE A 217 15.66 2.20 28.54
CA ILE A 217 16.73 1.64 27.68
C ILE A 217 17.50 0.56 28.46
N PRO A 218 17.66 -0.66 27.92
CA PRO A 218 18.41 -1.73 28.57
C PRO A 218 19.88 -1.37 28.85
N ALA A 219 20.42 -1.85 29.96
CA ALA A 219 21.87 -1.80 30.20
C ALA A 219 22.62 -2.69 29.19
N ALA A 220 23.77 -2.23 28.69
CA ALA A 220 24.51 -2.85 27.59
C ALA A 220 24.97 -4.31 27.82
N ASN A 221 24.99 -4.79 29.06
CA ASN A 221 25.57 -6.08 29.45
C ASN A 221 24.55 -7.20 29.74
N ARG A 222 23.24 -6.99 29.49
CA ARG A 222 22.22 -8.02 29.72
C ARG A 222 21.85 -8.74 28.43
N ALA A 223 21.67 -10.06 28.51
CA ALA A 223 21.04 -10.82 27.45
C ALA A 223 19.58 -10.34 27.29
N ILE A 224 19.20 -10.00 26.06
CA ILE A 224 17.91 -9.35 25.77
C ILE A 224 17.00 -10.39 25.15
N GLU A 225 16.00 -10.82 25.92
CA GLU A 225 14.90 -11.64 25.41
C GLU A 225 13.87 -10.76 24.68
N SER A 226 13.39 -11.26 23.54
CA SER A 226 12.28 -10.65 22.82
C SER A 226 10.95 -11.11 23.43
N ALA A 227 10.06 -10.17 23.70
CA ALA A 227 8.66 -10.42 23.97
C ALA A 227 7.80 -9.51 23.08
N CYS A 228 6.58 -9.93 22.79
CA CYS A 228 5.64 -9.04 22.12
C CYS A 228 5.29 -7.88 23.03
N PRO A 229 5.13 -6.65 22.51
CA PRO A 229 4.78 -5.49 23.33
C PRO A 229 3.54 -5.72 24.18
N VAL A 230 2.57 -6.44 23.61
CA VAL A 230 1.33 -6.88 24.24
C VAL A 230 0.92 -8.24 23.68
N GLY A 231 0.16 -9.00 24.45
CA GLY A 231 -0.33 -10.32 24.05
C GLY A 231 0.78 -11.36 23.91
N ARG A 232 0.45 -12.50 23.29
CA ARG A 232 1.39 -13.60 23.06
C ARG A 232 1.83 -13.68 21.60
N PRO A 233 3.11 -13.97 21.32
CA PRO A 233 3.55 -14.23 19.95
C PRO A 233 2.91 -15.50 19.39
N LEU A 234 2.73 -15.56 18.07
CA LEU A 234 2.43 -16.82 17.41
C LEU A 234 3.60 -17.80 17.57
N ARG A 235 3.29 -19.09 17.68
CA ARG A 235 4.30 -20.16 17.80
C ARG A 235 5.21 -20.28 16.58
N SER A 236 4.73 -19.85 15.42
CA SER A 236 5.48 -19.84 14.16
C SER A 236 5.46 -18.44 13.57
N ASN A 237 6.64 -17.96 13.18
CA ASN A 237 6.79 -16.70 12.45
C ASN A 237 6.68 -16.88 10.93
N VAL A 238 6.52 -18.12 10.46
CA VAL A 238 6.34 -18.43 9.03
C VAL A 238 5.05 -17.76 8.56
N ASN A 239 5.15 -16.90 7.54
CA ASN A 239 4.06 -16.11 6.96
C ASN A 239 3.49 -14.98 7.83
N CYS A 240 4.16 -14.55 8.90
CA CYS A 240 3.67 -13.44 9.73
C CYS A 240 3.33 -12.17 8.92
N GLN A 241 4.10 -11.87 7.87
CA GLN A 241 3.87 -10.71 7.00
C GLN A 241 2.59 -10.80 6.16
N GLN A 242 2.05 -12.01 5.97
CA GLN A 242 0.82 -12.26 5.22
C GLN A 242 -0.44 -12.18 6.12
N LEU A 243 -0.26 -12.17 7.45
CA LEU A 243 -1.36 -12.06 8.39
C LEU A 243 -1.78 -10.61 8.53
N SER A 244 -3.08 -10.36 8.36
CA SER A 244 -3.71 -9.05 8.54
C SER A 244 -3.70 -8.62 10.03
N THR A 245 -3.73 -9.58 10.94
CA THR A 245 -3.98 -9.41 12.37
C THR A 245 -2.72 -9.44 13.23
N HIS A 246 -1.57 -9.67 12.62
CA HIS A 246 -0.28 -9.72 13.29
C HIS A 246 0.74 -8.87 12.55
N TYR A 247 1.86 -8.58 13.20
CA TYR A 247 2.98 -7.91 12.58
C TYR A 247 4.30 -8.48 13.07
N VAL A 248 5.31 -8.40 12.21
CA VAL A 248 6.67 -8.73 12.59
C VAL A 248 7.17 -7.62 13.50
N TYR A 249 7.31 -7.93 14.79
CA TYR A 249 7.93 -7.06 15.76
C TYR A 249 9.42 -7.31 15.78
N ILE A 250 10.18 -6.23 15.58
CA ILE A 250 11.63 -6.20 15.67
C ILE A 250 11.97 -5.31 16.85
N ASN A 251 12.46 -5.93 17.92
CA ASN A 251 12.93 -5.20 19.07
C ASN A 251 14.32 -4.63 18.75
N LYS A 252 14.48 -3.31 18.86
CA LYS A 252 15.74 -2.60 18.59
C LYS A 252 16.94 -3.19 19.34
N TYR A 253 16.70 -3.79 20.50
CA TYR A 253 17.75 -4.30 21.39
C TYR A 253 17.87 -5.83 21.40
N ALA A 254 16.93 -6.56 20.79
CA ALA A 254 16.97 -8.02 20.76
C ALA A 254 17.31 -8.52 19.35
N LYS A 255 17.81 -9.76 19.25
CA LYS A 255 18.21 -10.36 17.97
C LYS A 255 17.09 -11.11 17.26
N GLU A 256 16.01 -11.45 17.97
CA GLU A 256 14.93 -12.29 17.46
C GLU A 256 13.68 -11.48 17.13
N ASN A 257 13.12 -11.74 15.94
CA ASN A 257 11.86 -11.18 15.49
C ASN A 257 10.70 -12.04 16.00
N LEU A 258 9.59 -11.41 16.36
CA LEU A 258 8.39 -12.10 16.83
C LEU A 258 7.19 -11.74 15.95
N CYS A 259 6.25 -12.68 15.78
CA CYS A 259 4.97 -12.40 15.18
C CYS A 259 3.96 -11.99 16.26
N CYS A 260 3.76 -10.69 16.42
CA CYS A 260 2.99 -10.12 17.52
C CYS A 260 1.58 -9.72 17.11
N PRO A 261 0.59 -9.80 18.03
CA PRO A 261 -0.77 -9.34 17.77
C PRO A 261 -0.78 -7.87 17.36
N ASN A 262 -1.41 -7.57 16.23
CA ASN A 262 -1.66 -6.20 15.80
C ASN A 262 -2.98 -5.72 16.41
N ALA A 263 -3.07 -4.43 16.77
CA ALA A 263 -4.29 -3.89 17.36
C ALA A 263 -5.46 -3.93 16.37
N CYS A 264 -5.22 -3.60 15.11
CA CYS A 264 -6.23 -3.58 14.05
C CYS A 264 -5.79 -4.45 12.87
N PRO A 265 -6.73 -5.04 12.11
CA PRO A 265 -6.41 -5.70 10.85
C PRO A 265 -5.71 -4.77 9.86
N ASP A 266 -5.08 -5.35 8.83
CA ASP A 266 -4.53 -4.58 7.71
C ASP A 266 -5.62 -3.68 7.08
N GLN A 267 -5.20 -2.53 6.54
CA GLN A 267 -6.08 -1.43 6.08
C GLN A 267 -6.77 -0.64 7.21
N TYR A 268 -6.57 -0.98 8.48
CA TYR A 268 -7.08 -0.20 9.61
C TYR A 268 -5.94 0.32 10.49
N LEU A 269 -6.16 1.50 11.06
CA LEU A 269 -5.28 2.16 12.00
C LEU A 269 -5.93 2.16 13.39
N TYR A 270 -5.15 1.84 14.41
CA TYR A 270 -5.59 2.04 15.80
C TYR A 270 -5.53 3.52 16.17
N HIS A 271 -6.67 4.07 16.55
CA HIS A 271 -6.78 5.44 17.05
C HIS A 271 -7.79 5.47 18.19
N GLU A 272 -7.37 5.92 19.38
CA GLU A 272 -8.28 6.17 20.53
C GLU A 272 -9.25 5.01 20.83
N GLY A 273 -8.73 3.78 20.90
CA GLY A 273 -9.53 2.60 21.26
C GLY A 273 -10.40 2.05 20.15
N ARG A 274 -10.29 2.55 18.91
CA ARG A 274 -11.02 2.06 17.73
C ARG A 274 -10.08 1.79 16.55
N CYS A 275 -10.54 0.93 15.65
CA CYS A 275 -9.92 0.72 14.35
C CYS A 275 -10.62 1.59 13.30
N ILE A 276 -9.89 2.58 12.76
CA ILE A 276 -10.38 3.46 11.69
C ILE A 276 -9.75 3.07 10.36
N ARG A 277 -10.46 3.24 9.26
CA ARG A 277 -9.94 2.94 7.91
C ARG A 277 -8.69 3.74 7.62
N ASN A 278 -7.67 3.09 7.07
CA ASN A 278 -6.43 3.68 6.62
C ASN A 278 -6.35 3.64 5.08
N ARG A 279 -5.41 4.38 4.51
CA ARG A 279 -5.09 4.42 3.08
C ARG A 279 -6.26 4.86 2.18
N LEU A 280 -7.10 5.74 2.69
CA LEU A 280 -8.18 6.35 1.94
C LEU A 280 -7.64 7.16 0.76
N PRO A 281 -8.19 7.00 -0.46
CA PRO A 281 -7.82 7.82 -1.60
C PRO A 281 -8.36 9.25 -1.46
N PRO A 282 -7.86 10.19 -2.27
CA PRO A 282 -8.38 11.56 -2.31
C PRO A 282 -9.89 11.59 -2.51
N SER A 283 -10.53 12.62 -1.97
CA SER A 283 -12.00 12.83 -1.97
C SER A 283 -12.80 11.83 -1.14
N SER A 284 -12.18 10.83 -0.48
CA SER A 284 -12.87 9.96 0.47
C SER A 284 -13.17 10.69 1.77
N ASP A 285 -14.30 10.37 2.40
CA ASP A 285 -14.64 10.89 3.72
C ASP A 285 -13.65 10.42 4.78
N CYS A 286 -13.25 11.32 5.66
CA CYS A 286 -12.21 11.06 6.66
C CYS A 286 -12.51 11.75 7.99
N GLU A 287 -11.91 11.24 9.07
CA GLU A 287 -11.98 11.83 10.42
C GLU A 287 -10.67 12.53 10.77
N ILE A 288 -9.54 11.90 10.45
CA ILE A 288 -8.18 12.34 10.77
C ILE A 288 -7.21 12.20 9.58
N ASP A 289 -6.15 13.00 9.58
CA ASP A 289 -5.14 13.03 8.51
C ASP A 289 -4.51 11.67 8.22
N LEU A 290 -4.28 10.87 9.25
CA LEU A 290 -3.61 9.56 9.12
C LEU A 290 -4.39 8.55 8.27
N GLN A 291 -5.68 8.79 8.00
CA GLN A 291 -6.47 7.93 7.12
C GLN A 291 -6.16 8.18 5.65
N CYS A 292 -5.70 9.38 5.28
CA CYS A 292 -5.54 9.80 3.90
C CYS A 292 -4.20 9.35 3.32
N THR A 293 -4.25 8.62 2.21
CA THR A 293 -3.03 8.28 1.46
C THR A 293 -2.42 9.55 0.90
N CYS A 294 -1.22 9.91 1.35
CA CYS A 294 -0.47 11.05 0.80
C CYS A 294 -1.20 12.40 0.93
N GLY A 295 -2.00 12.58 1.99
CA GLY A 295 -2.89 13.72 2.11
C GLY A 295 -3.22 14.11 3.54
N TYR A 296 -4.07 15.13 3.66
CA TYR A 296 -4.65 15.61 4.91
C TYR A 296 -6.16 15.49 4.86
N CYS A 297 -6.76 15.33 6.04
CA CYS A 297 -8.20 15.29 6.18
C CYS A 297 -8.73 16.71 6.35
N ARG A 298 -9.28 17.28 5.27
CA ARG A 298 -9.67 18.70 5.20
C ARG A 298 -11.17 18.85 5.15
N ARG A 299 -11.66 19.85 5.90
CA ARG A 299 -13.07 20.23 5.88
C ARG A 299 -13.39 20.95 4.57
N GLN A 300 -14.36 20.42 3.85
CA GLN A 300 -14.89 20.93 2.60
C GLN A 300 -15.91 22.05 2.85
N ARG A 301 -16.36 22.70 1.76
CA ARG A 301 -17.36 23.79 1.82
C ARG A 301 -18.73 23.33 2.34
N ASP A 302 -19.06 22.05 2.15
CA ASP A 302 -20.29 21.41 2.65
C ASP A 302 -20.21 21.05 4.15
N GLY A 303 -19.06 21.28 4.80
CA GLY A 303 -18.81 20.98 6.21
C GLY A 303 -18.31 19.55 6.48
N GLU A 304 -18.37 18.66 5.48
CA GLU A 304 -17.83 17.30 5.57
C GLU A 304 -16.30 17.33 5.46
N LYS A 305 -15.64 16.32 6.00
CA LYS A 305 -14.19 16.19 5.92
C LYS A 305 -13.83 15.14 4.86
N ARG A 306 -12.97 15.51 3.92
CA ARG A 306 -12.48 14.62 2.86
C ARG A 306 -10.97 14.67 2.73
N CYS A 307 -10.40 13.58 2.23
CA CYS A 307 -8.97 13.48 1.98
C CYS A 307 -8.54 14.39 0.83
N GLU A 308 -7.58 15.26 1.07
CA GLU A 308 -6.95 16.13 0.07
C GLU A 308 -5.46 15.85 -0.01
N CYS A 309 -4.89 15.91 -1.22
CA CYS A 309 -3.46 15.76 -1.42
C CYS A 309 -2.66 16.85 -0.71
N ILE A 310 -1.46 16.52 -0.24
CA ILE A 310 -0.54 17.53 0.32
C ILE A 310 -0.15 18.55 -0.77
N GLU A 311 0.20 19.78 -0.36
CA GLU A 311 0.47 20.92 -1.27
C GLU A 311 1.55 20.63 -2.35
N SER A 312 2.49 19.73 -2.05
CA SER A 312 3.58 19.34 -2.98
C SER A 312 3.22 18.17 -3.91
N THR A 313 1.99 17.69 -3.88
CA THR A 313 1.51 16.55 -4.68
C THR A 313 0.25 16.92 -5.47
N MET A 314 0.02 16.21 -6.57
CA MET A 314 -1.09 16.44 -7.49
C MET A 314 -2.09 15.31 -7.40
N HIS A 315 -3.39 15.63 -7.37
CA HIS A 315 -4.46 14.63 -7.51
C HIS A 315 -4.59 14.25 -9.00
N LEU A 316 -4.12 13.07 -9.35
CA LEU A 316 -4.20 12.51 -10.70
C LEU A 316 -4.73 11.08 -10.62
N TYR A 317 -5.65 10.71 -11.50
CA TYR A 317 -6.15 9.34 -11.62
C TYR A 317 -6.60 8.70 -10.28
N GLY A 318 -7.29 9.48 -9.43
CA GLY A 318 -7.80 9.02 -8.14
C GLY A 318 -6.75 8.82 -7.04
N LYS A 319 -5.52 9.32 -7.21
CA LYS A 319 -4.44 9.21 -6.23
C LYS A 319 -3.63 10.51 -6.15
N CYS A 320 -2.88 10.69 -5.06
CA CYS A 320 -1.91 11.77 -4.96
C CYS A 320 -0.55 11.31 -5.50
N TYR A 321 0.03 12.12 -6.37
CA TYR A 321 1.34 11.87 -6.94
C TYR A 321 2.28 13.04 -6.68
N ALA A 322 3.48 12.75 -6.17
CA ALA A 322 4.55 13.74 -6.16
C ALA A 322 5.04 13.96 -7.61
N PRO A 323 5.38 15.20 -8.00
CA PRO A 323 5.90 15.50 -9.33
C PRO A 323 7.37 15.06 -9.44
N SER A 324 7.59 13.74 -9.43
CA SER A 324 8.89 13.09 -9.50
C SER A 324 8.80 11.83 -10.37
N CYS A 325 9.94 11.35 -10.84
CA CYS A 325 10.00 10.10 -11.56
C CYS A 325 9.69 8.92 -10.63
N PHE A 326 9.00 7.89 -11.15
CA PHE A 326 8.70 6.69 -10.38
C PHE A 326 9.89 5.74 -10.24
N TYR A 327 10.89 5.92 -11.11
CA TYR A 327 12.13 5.16 -11.10
C TYR A 327 13.29 6.08 -11.46
N GLY A 328 14.35 6.05 -10.64
CA GLY A 328 15.52 6.92 -10.77
C GLY A 328 15.19 8.41 -10.64
N ASP A 329 16.20 9.25 -10.87
CA ASP A 329 16.06 10.70 -10.84
C ASP A 329 15.74 11.26 -12.23
N ALA A 330 15.05 12.40 -12.25
CA ALA A 330 14.77 13.11 -13.51
C ALA A 330 16.08 13.57 -14.18
N ALA A 331 16.09 13.61 -15.51
CA ALA A 331 17.23 14.13 -16.25
C ALA A 331 17.53 15.57 -15.84
N VAL A 332 18.80 15.91 -15.73
CA VAL A 332 19.27 17.27 -15.48
C VAL A 332 19.99 17.82 -16.71
N ASP A 333 19.85 19.12 -16.94
CA ASP A 333 20.59 19.83 -17.95
C ASP A 333 22.04 20.04 -17.49
N ALA A 334 22.99 19.59 -18.30
CA ALA A 334 24.41 19.58 -17.93
C ALA A 334 25.02 20.97 -17.77
N ALA A 335 24.41 22.01 -18.37
CA ALA A 335 24.93 23.38 -18.30
C ALA A 335 24.37 24.15 -17.09
N THR A 336 23.11 23.93 -16.74
CA THR A 336 22.39 24.68 -15.69
C THR A 336 22.22 23.89 -14.39
N ASN A 337 22.47 22.58 -14.41
CA ASN A 337 22.17 21.65 -13.33
C ASN A 337 20.69 21.67 -12.90
N MET A 338 19.80 22.14 -13.76
CA MET A 338 18.36 22.17 -13.53
C MET A 338 17.68 20.95 -14.12
N THR A 339 16.58 20.52 -13.53
CA THR A 339 15.79 19.40 -14.08
C THR A 339 15.28 19.72 -15.47
N LYS A 340 15.56 18.83 -16.42
CA LYS A 340 15.14 18.95 -17.81
C LYS A 340 13.64 18.74 -17.93
N ARG A 341 12.96 19.79 -18.40
CA ARG A 341 11.51 19.80 -18.61
C ARG A 341 11.16 19.31 -20.00
N CYS A 342 9.96 18.76 -20.13
CA CYS A 342 9.39 18.36 -21.41
C CYS A 342 7.90 18.74 -21.47
N SER A 343 7.35 18.86 -22.67
CA SER A 343 5.96 19.27 -22.90
C SER A 343 5.37 18.58 -24.13
N LYS A 344 4.07 18.78 -24.39
CA LYS A 344 3.38 18.21 -25.58
C LYS A 344 3.98 18.72 -26.89
N THR A 345 4.48 19.95 -26.88
CA THR A 345 5.07 20.60 -28.06
C THR A 345 6.57 20.36 -28.16
N SER A 346 7.22 19.93 -27.09
CA SER A 346 8.65 19.60 -27.06
C SER A 346 8.89 18.39 -26.14
N PRO A 347 8.56 17.16 -26.60
CA PRO A 347 8.73 15.94 -25.82
C PRO A 347 10.20 15.45 -25.79
N GLN A 348 11.15 16.22 -26.32
CA GLN A 348 12.54 15.79 -26.51
C GLN A 348 13.28 15.61 -25.17
N CYS A 349 13.26 14.37 -24.68
CA CYS A 349 14.07 13.93 -23.56
C CYS A 349 15.40 13.29 -24.04
N PRO A 350 16.44 13.27 -23.19
CA PRO A 350 17.68 12.59 -23.50
C PRO A 350 17.49 11.10 -23.82
N GLU A 351 18.51 10.48 -24.41
CA GLU A 351 18.51 9.04 -24.68
C GLU A 351 18.26 8.25 -23.38
N ASN A 352 17.39 7.23 -23.43
CA ASN A 352 16.88 6.45 -22.30
C ASN A 352 15.93 7.16 -21.33
N PHE A 353 15.52 8.39 -21.63
CA PHE A 353 14.48 9.10 -20.88
C PHE A 353 13.20 9.23 -21.71
N ILE A 354 12.08 9.36 -21.01
CA ILE A 354 10.73 9.53 -21.54
C ILE A 354 10.06 10.69 -20.83
N CYS A 355 9.17 11.38 -21.53
CA CYS A 355 8.48 12.54 -20.96
C CYS A 355 7.26 12.10 -20.15
N TYR A 356 7.30 12.32 -18.84
CA TYR A 356 6.12 12.24 -17.99
C TYR A 356 5.33 13.53 -18.13
N MET A 357 4.38 13.52 -19.07
CA MET A 357 3.57 14.66 -19.47
C MET A 357 2.87 15.36 -18.31
N GLU A 358 2.39 14.59 -17.34
CA GLU A 358 1.68 15.05 -16.16
C GLU A 358 2.55 15.92 -15.24
N PHE A 359 3.87 15.66 -15.22
CA PHE A 359 4.83 16.40 -14.41
C PHE A 359 5.71 17.35 -15.24
N GLY A 360 5.68 17.21 -16.57
CA GLY A 360 6.59 17.88 -17.49
C GLY A 360 8.05 17.53 -17.22
N LEU A 361 8.33 16.27 -16.88
CA LEU A 361 9.66 15.78 -16.48
C LEU A 361 10.19 14.72 -17.44
N CYS A 362 11.47 14.80 -17.79
CA CYS A 362 12.17 13.71 -18.45
C CYS A 362 12.60 12.67 -17.41
N CYS A 363 11.91 11.54 -17.40
CA CYS A 363 12.12 10.45 -16.46
C CYS A 363 12.81 9.24 -17.12
N PRO A 364 13.65 8.49 -16.38
CA PRO A 364 14.25 7.28 -16.90
C PRO A 364 13.17 6.30 -17.39
N ARG A 365 13.44 5.60 -18.49
CA ARG A 365 12.60 4.50 -18.93
C ARG A 365 12.58 3.42 -17.84
N MET A 366 11.38 2.99 -17.44
CA MET A 366 11.27 1.88 -16.50
C MET A 366 11.84 0.61 -17.15
N PRO A 367 12.73 -0.13 -16.46
CA PRO A 367 13.17 -1.42 -16.96
C PRO A 367 11.95 -2.34 -17.14
N ILE A 368 11.80 -2.93 -18.33
CA ILE A 368 10.79 -3.96 -18.58
C ILE A 368 11.28 -5.21 -17.85
N HIS A 369 10.98 -5.33 -16.55
CA HIS A 369 11.03 -6.62 -15.89
C HIS A 369 9.87 -7.42 -16.48
N GLY A 370 10.19 -8.33 -17.40
CA GLY A 370 9.23 -9.29 -17.92
C GLY A 370 8.50 -9.91 -16.73
N MET A 371 7.17 -9.80 -16.72
CA MET A 371 6.33 -10.61 -15.84
C MET A 371 6.63 -12.08 -16.19
N ARG A 372 7.50 -12.70 -15.42
CA ARG A 372 7.68 -14.16 -15.44
C ARG A 372 6.69 -14.79 -14.49
#